data_AF-A0A8H8RDU9-F1
#
_entry.id   AF-A0A8H8RDU9-F1
#
_cell.length_a   1.000
_cell.length_b   1.000
_cell.length_c   1.000
_cell.angle_alpha   90.00
_cell.angle_beta   90.00
_cell.angle_gamma   90.00
#
_symmetry.space_group_name_H-M   'P 1'
#
loop_
_entity.id
_entity.type
_entity.pdbx_description
1 polymer ?
#
loop_
_entity_poly.entity_id
_entity_poly.type
_entity_poly.pdbx_seq_one_letter_code
_entity_poly.pdbx_strand_id
1 'polypeptide(L)'
;MSENEDDQRQQAQLTIKTEVPAKSSRLIKNDQKWNSLKEEIRRIYMAEDKTLPVTMNTIEVKHGFKASERKWKDKLKEWGFDKNIPAQHMRILVAKAEKRARDDGKETVFLHRGFQVGQEKLEHFKRRKKTQLMEAASPSAETPPNITYNTPGPYLEDGEEFENLLHNATDVSMNPALQEFQMRDTCCSITTMESKT
;
A
#
# COMPACT_ATOMS: atom_id res chain seq x y z
N MET A 1 -48.62 -56.97 19.15
CA MET A 1 -47.49 -56.03 19.02
C MET A 1 -47.66 -55.33 17.68
N SER A 2 -48.52 -54.32 17.66
CA SER A 2 -48.76 -53.46 16.51
C SER A 2 -48.65 -52.05 17.03
N GLU A 3 -47.74 -51.27 16.47
CA GLU A 3 -47.72 -49.81 16.44
C GLU A 3 -46.37 -49.37 15.85
N ASN A 4 -46.40 -48.84 14.64
CA ASN A 4 -45.32 -48.06 14.01
C ASN A 4 -45.99 -47.15 12.97
N GLU A 5 -46.61 -46.04 13.40
CA GLU A 5 -47.26 -45.08 12.50
C GLU A 5 -46.87 -43.59 12.76
N ASP A 6 -45.84 -43.30 13.56
CA ASP A 6 -45.53 -41.93 13.99
C ASP A 6 -44.35 -41.22 13.27
N ASP A 7 -43.85 -41.74 12.14
CA ASP A 7 -42.63 -41.18 11.49
C ASP A 7 -42.88 -40.39 10.18
N GLN A 8 -44.12 -39.99 9.86
CA GLN A 8 -44.41 -39.30 8.59
C GLN A 8 -44.72 -37.80 8.69
N ARG A 9 -44.58 -37.16 9.86
CA ARG A 9 -44.91 -35.72 10.04
C ARG A 9 -43.71 -34.76 10.09
N GLN A 10 -42.48 -35.22 9.82
CA GLN A 10 -41.29 -34.36 9.93
C GLN A 10 -40.60 -34.00 8.60
N GLN A 11 -41.13 -34.39 7.43
CA GLN A 11 -40.51 -34.08 6.13
C GLN A 11 -41.05 -32.83 5.41
N ALA A 12 -41.85 -31.97 6.06
CA ALA A 12 -42.54 -30.88 5.37
C ALA A 12 -42.01 -29.45 5.63
N GLN A 13 -40.89 -29.26 6.33
CA GLN A 13 -40.34 -27.92 6.55
C GLN A 13 -38.82 -27.96 6.59
N LEU A 14 -38.16 -27.59 5.47
CA LEU A 14 -36.83 -26.95 5.36
C LEU A 14 -36.27 -27.11 3.93
N THR A 15 -36.95 -26.55 2.93
CA THR A 15 -36.33 -26.21 1.64
C THR A 15 -36.77 -24.83 1.21
N ILE A 16 -36.33 -23.81 1.94
CA ILE A 16 -36.30 -22.44 1.41
C ILE A 16 -35.17 -22.39 0.39
N LYS A 17 -35.47 -22.84 -0.83
CA LYS A 17 -34.66 -22.52 -2.01
C LYS A 17 -34.68 -21.01 -2.12
N THR A 18 -33.55 -20.39 -1.81
CA THR A 18 -33.36 -18.95 -2.03
C THR A 18 -33.22 -18.74 -3.54
N GLU A 19 -34.34 -18.66 -4.24
CA GLU A 19 -34.36 -18.28 -5.65
C GLU A 19 -34.01 -16.79 -5.75
N VAL A 20 -32.73 -16.50 -5.96
CA VAL A 20 -32.29 -15.16 -6.37
C VAL A 20 -32.92 -14.87 -7.73
N PRO A 21 -33.71 -13.79 -7.88
CA PRO A 21 -34.36 -13.49 -9.15
C PRO A 21 -33.30 -13.28 -10.23
N ALA A 22 -33.46 -13.98 -11.37
CA ALA A 22 -32.53 -13.91 -12.48
C ALA A 22 -32.39 -12.46 -12.97
N LYS A 23 -31.19 -11.88 -12.81
CA LYS A 23 -30.89 -10.53 -13.30
C LYS A 23 -31.11 -10.46 -14.82
N SER A 24 -31.71 -9.37 -15.32
CA SER A 24 -31.88 -9.20 -16.76
C SER A 24 -30.52 -9.23 -17.50
N SER A 25 -30.50 -9.74 -18.73
CA SER A 25 -29.29 -9.83 -19.57
C SER A 25 -28.54 -8.49 -19.68
N ARG A 26 -29.28 -7.37 -19.75
CA ARG A 26 -28.69 -6.02 -19.76
C ARG A 26 -27.90 -5.71 -18.49
N LEU A 27 -28.42 -6.08 -17.32
CA LEU A 27 -27.72 -5.87 -16.04
C LEU A 27 -26.46 -6.72 -15.94
N ILE A 28 -26.52 -7.97 -16.42
CA ILE A 28 -25.35 -8.88 -16.44
C ILE A 28 -24.22 -8.28 -17.30
N LYS A 29 -24.54 -7.83 -18.52
CA LYS A 29 -23.54 -7.20 -19.40
C LYS A 29 -22.94 -5.93 -18.80
N ASN A 30 -23.75 -5.14 -18.09
CA ASN A 30 -23.27 -3.95 -17.40
C ASN A 30 -22.34 -4.33 -16.23
N ASP A 31 -22.74 -5.28 -15.38
CA ASP A 31 -21.91 -5.77 -14.27
C ASP A 31 -20.58 -6.36 -14.79
N GLN A 32 -20.60 -7.06 -15.94
CA GLN A 32 -19.38 -7.55 -16.60
C GLN A 32 -18.44 -6.41 -16.99
N LYS A 33 -18.95 -5.32 -17.57
CA LYS A 33 -18.15 -4.14 -17.93
C LYS A 33 -17.52 -3.47 -16.70
N TRP A 34 -18.26 -3.40 -15.59
CA TRP A 34 -17.70 -2.92 -14.32
C TRP A 34 -16.61 -3.84 -13.80
N ASN A 35 -16.84 -5.15 -13.82
CA ASN A 35 -15.88 -6.14 -13.34
C ASN A 35 -14.59 -6.15 -14.15
N SER A 36 -14.65 -5.97 -15.48
CA SER A 36 -13.45 -5.86 -16.33
C SER A 36 -12.60 -4.63 -16.00
N LEU A 37 -13.22 -3.55 -15.53
CA LEU A 37 -12.52 -2.30 -15.16
C LEU A 37 -12.14 -2.24 -13.68
N LYS A 38 -12.58 -3.21 -12.86
CA LYS A 38 -12.46 -3.16 -11.40
C LYS A 38 -11.03 -2.98 -10.92
N GLU A 39 -10.08 -3.73 -11.48
CA GLU A 39 -8.67 -3.65 -11.05
C GLU A 39 -7.99 -2.35 -11.51
N GLU A 40 -8.31 -1.84 -12.70
CA GLU A 40 -7.81 -0.52 -13.15
C GLU A 40 -8.36 0.59 -12.26
N ILE A 41 -9.65 0.54 -11.95
CA ILE A 41 -10.30 1.46 -11.01
C ILE A 41 -9.63 1.38 -9.64
N ARG A 42 -9.36 0.16 -9.15
CA ARG A 42 -8.67 -0.07 -7.88
C ARG A 42 -7.29 0.58 -7.87
N ARG A 43 -6.50 0.39 -8.94
CA ARG A 43 -5.16 0.97 -9.05
C ARG A 43 -5.20 2.49 -9.01
N ILE A 44 -6.01 3.11 -9.87
CA ILE A 44 -6.08 4.58 -9.96
C ILE A 44 -6.64 5.19 -8.67
N TYR A 45 -7.72 4.61 -8.13
CA TYR A 45 -8.40 5.19 -6.97
C TYR A 45 -7.65 4.97 -5.65
N MET A 46 -7.13 3.76 -5.44
CA MET A 46 -6.51 3.37 -4.17
C MET A 46 -4.98 3.41 -4.19
N ALA A 47 -4.33 2.96 -5.27
CA ALA A 47 -2.85 2.92 -5.34
C ALA A 47 -2.26 4.30 -5.65
N GLU A 48 -2.82 4.99 -6.64
CA GLU A 48 -2.38 6.32 -7.07
C GLU A 48 -3.04 7.46 -6.26
N ASP A 49 -3.84 7.11 -5.24
CA ASP A 49 -4.61 7.99 -4.36
C ASP A 49 -5.44 9.08 -5.08
N LYS A 50 -5.91 8.82 -6.30
CA LYS A 50 -6.70 9.81 -7.06
C LYS A 50 -8.11 10.00 -6.48
N THR A 51 -8.66 11.20 -6.64
CA THR A 51 -10.04 11.49 -6.25
C THR A 51 -11.03 10.84 -7.21
N LEU A 52 -12.26 10.61 -6.75
CA LEU A 52 -13.31 9.99 -7.58
C LEU A 52 -13.49 10.70 -8.95
N PRO A 53 -13.59 12.05 -9.03
CA PRO A 53 -13.73 12.73 -10.32
C PRO A 53 -12.56 12.47 -11.28
N VAL A 54 -11.33 12.43 -10.75
CA VAL A 54 -10.13 12.16 -11.56
C VAL A 54 -10.12 10.71 -12.04
N THR A 55 -10.49 9.75 -11.19
CA THR A 55 -10.62 8.35 -11.60
C THR A 55 -11.68 8.16 -12.68
N MET A 56 -12.85 8.80 -12.52
CA MET A 56 -13.93 8.77 -13.52
C MET A 56 -13.45 9.29 -14.87
N ASN A 57 -12.82 10.46 -14.88
CA ASN A 57 -12.29 11.07 -16.11
C ASN A 57 -11.21 10.18 -16.76
N THR A 58 -10.31 9.62 -15.96
CA THR A 58 -9.23 8.74 -16.46
C THR A 58 -9.80 7.49 -17.14
N ILE A 59 -10.83 6.88 -16.56
CA ILE A 59 -11.50 5.70 -17.11
C ILE A 59 -12.35 6.05 -18.34
N GLU A 60 -12.98 7.22 -18.36
CA GLU A 60 -13.72 7.72 -19.52
C GLU A 60 -12.78 7.93 -20.72
N VAL A 61 -11.62 8.57 -20.50
CA VAL A 61 -10.62 8.81 -21.56
C VAL A 61 -9.99 7.52 -22.07
N LYS A 62 -9.60 6.60 -21.18
CA LYS A 62 -8.90 5.36 -21.57
C LYS A 62 -9.81 4.30 -22.18
N HIS A 63 -11.03 4.15 -21.67
CA HIS A 63 -11.92 3.03 -21.99
C HIS A 63 -13.28 3.46 -22.59
N GLY A 64 -13.52 4.76 -22.75
CA GLY A 64 -14.82 5.27 -23.21
C GLY A 64 -15.97 4.91 -22.27
N PHE A 65 -15.67 4.68 -20.98
CA PHE A 65 -16.68 4.22 -20.03
C PHE A 65 -17.24 5.37 -19.19
N LYS A 66 -18.49 5.74 -19.50
CA LYS A 66 -19.24 6.78 -18.81
C LYS A 66 -20.34 6.19 -17.94
N ALA A 67 -20.42 6.64 -16.69
CA ALA A 67 -21.51 6.30 -15.76
C ALA A 67 -21.75 7.46 -14.79
N SER A 68 -22.92 7.47 -14.13
CA SER A 68 -23.24 8.51 -13.14
C SER A 68 -22.37 8.39 -11.88
N GLU A 69 -22.08 9.53 -11.25
CA GLU A 69 -21.27 9.57 -10.02
C GLU A 69 -21.88 8.71 -8.89
N ARG A 70 -23.22 8.70 -8.77
CA ARG A 70 -23.93 7.81 -7.85
C ARG A 70 -23.57 6.35 -8.08
N LYS A 71 -23.59 5.89 -9.33
CA LYS A 71 -23.28 4.51 -9.67
C LYS A 71 -21.83 4.15 -9.38
N TRP A 72 -20.91 5.09 -9.60
CA TRP A 72 -19.50 4.95 -9.21
C TRP A 72 -19.35 4.77 -7.70
N LYS A 73 -19.98 5.63 -6.90
CA LYS A 73 -19.97 5.52 -5.42
C LYS A 73 -20.53 4.18 -4.96
N ASP A 74 -21.63 3.73 -5.55
CA ASP A 74 -22.24 2.43 -5.24
C ASP A 74 -21.27 1.28 -5.55
N LYS A 75 -20.57 1.31 -6.70
CA LYS A 75 -19.60 0.28 -7.08
C LYS A 75 -18.35 0.29 -6.20
N LEU A 76 -17.82 1.47 -5.85
CA LEU A 76 -16.70 1.57 -4.90
C LEU A 76 -17.07 0.99 -3.53
N LYS A 77 -18.31 1.24 -3.06
CA LYS A 77 -18.83 0.66 -1.82
C LYS A 77 -19.02 -0.85 -1.93
N GLU A 78 -19.60 -1.34 -3.03
CA GLU A 78 -19.80 -2.78 -3.31
C GLU A 78 -18.46 -3.52 -3.29
N TRP A 79 -17.39 -2.91 -3.80
CA TRP A 79 -16.05 -3.50 -3.82
C TRP A 79 -15.23 -3.27 -2.56
N GLY A 80 -15.71 -2.45 -1.62
CA GLY A 80 -14.98 -2.11 -0.40
C GLY A 80 -13.76 -1.23 -0.64
N PHE A 81 -13.77 -0.41 -1.70
CA PHE A 81 -12.70 0.54 -2.00
C PHE A 81 -12.88 1.80 -1.15
N ASP A 82 -12.58 1.69 0.15
CA ASP A 82 -12.61 2.79 1.12
C ASP A 82 -11.21 3.35 1.41
N LYS A 83 -11.05 4.67 1.32
CA LYS A 83 -9.84 5.37 1.80
C LYS A 83 -9.87 5.67 3.29
N ASN A 84 -11.06 5.55 3.88
CA ASN A 84 -11.29 5.85 5.28
C ASN A 84 -11.05 4.60 6.12
N ILE A 85 -10.26 4.75 7.17
CA ILE A 85 -10.04 3.68 8.13
C ILE A 85 -10.78 4.04 9.41
N PRO A 86 -11.62 3.15 9.95
CA PRO A 86 -12.39 3.43 11.16
C PRO A 86 -11.51 3.91 12.31
N ALA A 87 -12.01 4.86 13.11
CA ALA A 87 -11.25 5.44 14.22
C ALA A 87 -10.78 4.38 15.23
N GLN A 88 -11.59 3.35 15.48
CA GLN A 88 -11.22 2.21 16.32
C GLN A 88 -9.98 1.48 15.79
N HIS A 89 -9.93 1.23 14.48
CA HIS A 89 -8.77 0.59 13.86
C HIS A 89 -7.54 1.49 13.91
N MET A 90 -7.69 2.81 13.73
CA MET A 90 -6.58 3.76 13.88
C MET A 90 -6.01 3.78 15.29
N ARG A 91 -6.84 3.68 16.34
CA ARG A 91 -6.33 3.57 17.71
C ARG A 91 -5.44 2.35 17.88
N ILE A 92 -5.86 1.20 17.34
CA ILE A 92 -5.08 -0.05 17.40
C ILE A 92 -3.75 0.11 16.63
N LEU A 93 -3.79 0.70 15.43
CA LEU A 93 -2.56 0.94 14.65
C LEU A 93 -1.57 1.82 15.40
N VAL A 94 -2.03 2.94 15.95
CA VAL A 94 -1.19 3.86 16.74
C VAL A 94 -0.61 3.14 17.96
N ALA A 95 -1.43 2.41 18.72
CA ALA A 95 -0.94 1.66 19.88
C ALA A 95 0.14 0.62 19.51
N LYS A 96 -0.04 -0.09 18.39
CA LYS A 96 0.96 -1.03 17.89
C LYS A 96 2.23 -0.32 17.44
N ALA A 97 2.11 0.78 16.71
CA ALA A 97 3.24 1.59 16.26
C ALA A 97 4.06 2.10 17.47
N GLU A 98 3.39 2.65 18.48
CA GLU A 98 4.02 3.17 19.70
C GLU A 98 4.69 2.08 20.52
N LYS A 99 4.06 0.90 20.64
CA LYS A 99 4.67 -0.25 21.30
C LYS A 99 5.97 -0.67 20.60
N ARG A 100 5.96 -0.80 19.26
CA ARG A 100 7.15 -1.19 18.49
C ARG A 100 8.25 -0.14 18.53
N ALA A 101 7.88 1.13 18.45
CA ALA A 101 8.84 2.23 18.57
C ALA A 101 9.51 2.24 19.95
N ARG A 102 8.76 1.95 21.03
CA ARG A 102 9.31 1.90 22.40
C ARG A 102 10.16 0.66 22.66
N ASP A 103 9.68 -0.51 22.22
CA ASP A 103 10.28 -1.79 22.59
C ASP A 103 11.44 -2.15 21.63
N ASP A 104 11.31 -1.88 20.32
CA ASP A 104 12.28 -2.28 19.29
C ASP A 104 13.00 -1.08 18.63
N GLY A 105 12.55 0.16 18.85
CA GLY A 105 13.07 1.35 18.16
C GLY A 105 12.71 1.44 16.68
N LYS A 106 11.75 0.64 16.19
CA LYS A 106 11.48 0.46 14.76
C LYS A 106 10.16 1.08 14.31
N GLU A 107 10.18 1.61 13.09
CA GLU A 107 8.97 2.03 12.41
C GLU A 107 8.19 0.82 11.85
N THR A 108 6.87 0.91 11.86
CA THR A 108 5.99 -0.15 11.37
C THR A 108 5.21 0.33 10.15
N VAL A 109 5.27 -0.45 9.07
CA VAL A 109 4.50 -0.18 7.85
C VAL A 109 3.17 -0.93 7.94
N PHE A 110 2.07 -0.18 7.94
CA PHE A 110 0.71 -0.74 7.93
C PHE A 110 0.14 -0.71 6.52
N LEU A 111 -0.59 -1.75 6.15
CA LEU A 111 -1.33 -1.87 4.90
C LEU A 111 -2.81 -2.06 5.22
N HIS A 112 -3.67 -1.20 4.68
CA HIS A 112 -5.12 -1.33 4.73
C HIS A 112 -5.62 -1.76 3.36
N ARG A 113 -6.23 -2.95 3.25
CA ARG A 113 -6.72 -3.55 2.00
C ARG A 113 -5.66 -3.61 0.87
N GLY A 114 -4.40 -3.78 1.26
CA GLY A 114 -3.25 -3.82 0.35
C GLY A 114 -2.60 -2.46 0.04
N PHE A 115 -3.08 -1.37 0.62
CA PHE A 115 -2.52 -0.02 0.42
C PHE A 115 -1.86 0.50 1.69
N GLN A 116 -0.67 1.07 1.55
CA GLN A 116 0.09 1.57 2.69
C GLN A 116 -0.66 2.72 3.39
N VAL A 117 -0.78 2.61 4.70
CA VAL A 117 -1.25 3.70 5.57
C VAL A 117 -0.04 4.57 5.84
N GLY A 118 -0.01 5.77 5.25
CA GLY A 118 1.08 6.72 5.46
C GLY A 118 1.21 7.11 6.95
N GLN A 119 2.45 7.24 7.42
CA GLN A 119 2.76 7.64 8.80
C GLN A 119 2.14 9.00 9.15
N GLU A 120 2.13 9.96 8.21
CA GLU A 120 1.46 11.25 8.38
C GLU A 120 0.00 11.09 8.81
N LYS A 121 -0.71 10.08 8.28
CA LYS A 121 -2.11 9.81 8.63
C LYS A 121 -2.27 9.34 10.08
N LEU A 122 -1.33 8.52 10.57
CA LEU A 122 -1.28 8.08 11.96
C LEU A 122 -0.95 9.25 12.90
N GLU A 123 0.02 10.08 12.53
CA GLU A 123 0.40 11.27 13.31
C GLU A 123 -0.72 12.31 13.35
N HIS A 124 -1.41 12.54 12.24
CA HIS A 124 -2.58 13.41 12.19
C HIS A 124 -3.71 12.90 13.09
N PHE A 125 -3.93 11.58 13.12
CA PHE A 125 -4.90 10.97 14.03
C PHE A 125 -4.47 11.17 15.48
N LYS A 126 -3.22 10.88 15.82
CA LYS A 126 -2.65 11.05 17.17
C LYS A 126 -2.78 12.48 17.67
N ARG A 127 -2.41 13.48 16.86
CA ARG A 127 -2.52 14.92 17.19
C ARG A 127 -3.97 15.31 17.48
N ARG A 128 -4.91 14.91 16.63
CA ARG A 128 -6.34 15.18 16.82
C ARG A 128 -6.87 14.55 18.10
N LYS A 129 -6.45 13.32 18.41
CA LYS A 129 -6.94 12.56 19.56
C LYS A 129 -6.28 12.96 20.89
N LYS A 130 -5.02 13.42 20.90
CA LYS A 130 -4.37 14.03 22.08
C LYS A 130 -5.18 15.22 22.61
N THR A 131 -5.77 16.00 21.71
CA THR A 131 -6.63 17.15 22.05
C THR A 131 -7.99 16.72 22.63
N GLN A 132 -8.41 15.46 22.42
CA GLN A 132 -9.76 14.97 22.76
C GLN A 132 -9.77 13.91 23.88
N LEU A 133 -8.67 13.73 24.63
CA LEU A 133 -8.53 12.80 25.77
C LEU A 133 -9.41 11.53 25.67
N MET A 134 -9.09 10.61 24.75
CA MET A 134 -9.80 9.31 24.68
C MET A 134 -8.94 8.17 25.18
N GLU A 135 -9.62 7.13 25.66
CA GLU A 135 -9.07 5.82 26.02
C GLU A 135 -8.10 5.31 24.95
N ALA A 136 -6.86 5.05 25.36
CA ALA A 136 -5.84 4.44 24.53
C ALA A 136 -6.23 2.97 24.26
N ALA A 137 -6.12 2.52 23.01
CA ALA A 137 -6.32 1.10 22.71
C ALA A 137 -5.14 0.29 23.24
N SER A 138 -5.41 -0.91 23.77
CA SER A 138 -4.33 -1.82 24.16
C SER A 138 -3.54 -2.25 22.90
N PRO A 139 -2.19 -2.20 22.93
CA PRO A 139 -1.38 -2.66 21.81
C PRO A 139 -1.46 -4.18 21.60
N SER A 140 -1.99 -4.92 22.58
CA SER A 140 -2.27 -6.35 22.48
C SER A 140 -3.61 -6.66 21.81
N ALA A 141 -4.39 -5.64 21.43
CA ALA A 141 -5.63 -5.84 20.69
C ALA A 141 -5.36 -6.53 19.34
N GLU A 142 -6.32 -7.36 18.92
CA GLU A 142 -6.27 -8.07 17.65
C GLU A 142 -6.15 -7.08 16.48
N THR A 143 -5.33 -7.41 15.49
CA THR A 143 -5.24 -6.59 14.27
C THR A 143 -6.56 -6.72 13.51
N PRO A 144 -7.24 -5.63 13.14
CA PRO A 144 -8.47 -5.73 12.38
C PRO A 144 -8.29 -6.48 11.05
N PRO A 145 -9.31 -7.20 10.54
CA PRO A 145 -9.17 -8.16 9.44
C PRO A 145 -8.72 -7.55 8.10
N ASN A 146 -8.88 -6.24 7.91
CA ASN A 146 -8.49 -5.53 6.69
C ASN A 146 -7.10 -4.88 6.77
N ILE A 147 -6.37 -5.14 7.86
CA ILE A 147 -5.08 -4.51 8.14
C ILE A 147 -4.01 -5.59 8.23
N THR A 148 -2.94 -5.41 7.48
CA THR A 148 -1.70 -6.17 7.57
C THR A 148 -0.59 -5.21 7.98
N TYR A 149 0.44 -5.68 8.67
CA TYR A 149 1.59 -4.85 8.99
C TYR A 149 2.88 -5.63 8.85
N ASN A 150 3.91 -4.96 8.36
CA ASN A 150 5.25 -5.51 8.20
C ASN A 150 6.21 -4.59 8.95
N THR A 151 7.05 -5.18 9.79
CA THR A 151 8.22 -4.51 10.36
C THR A 151 9.40 -5.08 9.60
N PRO A 152 9.99 -4.34 8.64
CA PRO A 152 11.19 -4.83 7.97
C PRO A 152 12.24 -5.15 9.04
N GLY A 153 12.82 -6.35 8.94
CA GLY A 153 13.94 -6.73 9.79
C GLY A 153 15.08 -5.73 9.60
N PRO A 154 15.98 -5.58 10.59
CA PRO A 154 17.21 -4.83 10.35
C PRO A 154 17.86 -5.48 9.12
N TYR A 155 18.06 -4.68 8.08
CA TYR A 155 19.03 -5.04 7.05
C TYR A 155 20.32 -5.27 7.83
N LEU A 156 20.77 -6.52 7.90
CA LEU A 156 22.10 -6.79 8.43
C LEU A 156 23.02 -6.06 7.45
N GLU A 157 23.57 -4.93 7.88
CA GLU A 157 24.76 -4.36 7.26
C GLU A 157 25.95 -5.18 7.73
N ASP A 158 25.99 -6.47 7.38
CA ASP A 158 27.19 -7.31 7.44
C ASP A 158 28.03 -7.17 6.15
N GLY A 159 27.90 -6.02 5.47
CA GLY A 159 28.68 -5.62 4.31
C GLY A 159 30.00 -4.90 4.60
N GLU A 160 30.40 -4.73 5.87
CA GLU A 160 31.70 -4.13 6.22
C GLU A 160 32.92 -5.03 5.92
N GLU A 161 32.70 -6.27 5.45
CA GLU A 161 33.80 -7.17 5.10
C GLU A 161 34.20 -7.10 3.61
N PHE A 162 33.28 -6.71 2.71
CA PHE A 162 33.55 -6.73 1.27
C PHE A 162 34.34 -5.49 0.77
N GLU A 163 34.11 -4.31 1.36
CA GLU A 163 34.85 -3.08 1.03
C GLU A 163 36.30 -3.10 1.57
N ASN A 164 36.52 -3.76 2.71
CA ASN A 164 37.87 -3.94 3.27
C ASN A 164 38.71 -4.95 2.47
N LEU A 165 38.07 -5.88 1.74
CA LEU A 165 38.75 -6.80 0.83
C LEU A 165 39.12 -6.16 -0.53
N LEU A 166 38.50 -5.05 -0.90
CA LEU A 166 38.87 -4.32 -2.11
C LEU A 166 40.00 -3.30 -1.82
N HIS A 167 40.00 -2.70 -0.64
CA HIS A 167 41.01 -1.71 -0.25
C HIS A 167 42.40 -2.32 0.04
N ASN A 168 42.48 -3.57 0.52
CA ASN A 168 43.76 -4.25 0.76
C ASN A 168 44.42 -4.83 -0.52
N ALA A 169 43.67 -4.96 -1.62
CA ALA A 169 44.18 -5.45 -2.91
C ALA A 169 44.88 -4.37 -3.76
N THR A 170 44.88 -3.11 -3.32
CA THR A 170 45.54 -2.01 -4.03
C THR A 170 46.92 -1.62 -3.47
N ASP A 171 47.41 -2.29 -2.44
CA ASP A 171 48.71 -2.00 -1.80
C ASP A 171 49.76 -3.11 -1.97
N VAL A 172 49.77 -3.77 -3.13
CA VAL A 172 50.95 -4.53 -3.63
C VAL A 172 51.09 -4.31 -5.14
N SER A 173 51.49 -3.10 -5.54
CA SER A 173 52.14 -2.89 -6.85
C SER A 173 52.90 -1.57 -6.89
N MET A 174 53.86 -1.40 -5.96
CA MET A 174 55.02 -0.54 -6.22
C MET A 174 55.94 -1.31 -7.19
N ASN A 175 55.77 -1.09 -8.50
CA ASN A 175 56.73 -1.52 -9.50
C ASN A 175 57.48 -0.26 -10.00
N PRO A 176 58.74 -0.02 -9.57
CA PRO A 176 59.43 1.27 -9.77
C PRO A 176 60.12 1.40 -11.13
N ALA A 177 59.48 0.97 -12.23
CA ALA A 177 60.17 0.85 -13.54
C ALA A 177 59.43 1.43 -14.76
N LEU A 178 58.39 2.24 -14.58
CA LEU A 178 57.75 2.95 -15.71
C LEU A 178 57.27 4.35 -15.32
N GLN A 179 58.21 5.21 -14.92
CA GLN A 179 57.96 6.65 -14.84
C GLN A 179 59.10 7.42 -15.52
N GLU A 180 59.23 7.23 -16.83
CA GLU A 180 60.24 7.95 -17.64
C GLU A 180 59.68 8.58 -18.92
N PHE A 181 58.38 8.94 -18.95
CA PHE A 181 57.88 9.68 -20.11
C PHE A 181 56.71 10.60 -19.78
N GLN A 182 56.99 11.73 -19.12
CA GLN A 182 56.37 13.04 -19.38
C GLN A 182 56.81 14.04 -18.28
N MET A 183 58.03 14.53 -18.41
CA MET A 183 58.50 15.73 -17.70
C MET A 183 59.26 16.64 -18.66
N ARG A 184 58.63 17.04 -19.77
CA ARG A 184 58.92 18.19 -20.67
C ARG A 184 57.62 18.37 -21.47
N ASP A 185 56.75 19.34 -21.21
CA ASP A 185 57.00 20.75 -21.44
C ASP A 185 56.14 21.63 -20.52
N THR A 186 56.82 22.44 -19.71
CA THR A 186 56.26 23.65 -19.09
C THR A 186 56.66 24.83 -19.97
N CYS A 187 55.72 25.34 -20.77
CA CYS A 187 55.65 26.72 -21.29
C CYS A 187 54.34 26.80 -22.09
N CYS A 188 53.36 27.66 -21.86
CA CYS A 188 53.39 29.12 -21.79
C CYS A 188 52.00 29.53 -21.26
N SER A 189 51.87 30.05 -20.04
CA SER A 189 51.71 31.48 -19.71
C SER A 189 50.58 32.23 -20.44
N ILE A 190 49.62 32.71 -19.63
CA ILE A 190 49.07 34.10 -19.60
C ILE A 190 48.06 34.47 -20.71
N THR A 191 46.97 35.24 -20.57
CA THR A 191 46.05 35.75 -19.52
C THR A 191 44.94 36.49 -20.32
N THR A 192 43.76 36.69 -19.70
CA THR A 192 42.86 37.86 -19.85
C THR A 192 41.60 37.72 -20.72
N MET A 193 40.47 37.89 -20.02
CA MET A 193 39.11 38.13 -20.47
C MET A 193 38.88 39.61 -20.89
N GLU A 194 37.72 39.84 -21.53
CA GLU A 194 36.90 41.07 -21.57
C GLU A 194 36.88 41.93 -22.86
N SER A 195 35.69 41.89 -23.48
CA SER A 195 34.80 43.03 -23.75
C SER A 195 35.22 44.11 -24.76
N LYS A 196 34.47 44.19 -25.88
CA LYS A 196 33.71 45.41 -26.26
C LYS A 196 32.81 45.22 -27.48
N THR A 197 31.55 45.61 -27.26
CA THR A 197 30.58 46.29 -28.15
C THR A 197 30.20 45.65 -29.48
#